data_AF-A0A328SCB5-F1
#
_entry.id   AF-A0A328SCB5-F1
#
_cell.length_a   1.000
_cell.length_b   1.000
_cell.length_c   1.000
_cell.angle_alpha   90.00
_cell.angle_beta   90.00
_cell.angle_gamma   90.00
#
_symmetry.space_group_name_H-M   'P 1'
#
loop_
_entity.id
_entity.type
_entity.pdbx_description
1 polymer ?
#
loop_
_entity_poly.entity_id
_entity_poly.type
_entity_poly.pdbx_seq_one_letter_code
_entity_poly.pdbx_strand_id
1 'polypeptide(L)'
;MKKSGVFYKVLNMFWIILVFIPLFNGLGFIYAGYRVKETRWVDEGIVYMIPFILISFTIYNYIVLYMIFLSWFVGIIRSFMIVEAFNEKLEDLNNVNLHNNGNLKIPIRENNENLELNNTTQDDNMDNKDFKDIINAEDKKDIGRRLDL
;
A
#
# COMPACT_ATOMS: atom_id res chain seq x y z
N MET A 1 5.66 -9.04 7.03
CA MET A 1 4.94 -7.75 6.86
C MET A 1 4.10 -7.82 5.59
N LYS A 2 2.79 -7.61 5.69
CA LYS A 2 1.81 -7.77 4.61
C LYS A 2 2.00 -6.65 3.56
N LYS A 3 2.62 -6.97 2.41
CA LYS A 3 2.90 -6.07 1.28
C LYS A 3 1.63 -5.77 0.46
N SER A 4 0.61 -5.19 1.07
CA SER A 4 -0.64 -4.84 0.36
C SER A 4 -1.39 -3.66 0.99
N GLY A 5 -0.68 -2.77 1.69
CA GLY A 5 -1.27 -1.55 2.23
C GLY A 5 -1.29 -0.44 1.18
N VAL A 6 -2.37 0.36 1.16
CA VAL A 6 -2.48 1.62 0.39
C VAL A 6 -1.23 2.49 0.56
N PHE A 7 -0.62 2.43 1.74
CA PHE A 7 0.65 3.07 2.06
C PHE A 7 1.80 2.75 1.07
N TYR A 8 1.91 1.51 0.58
CA TYR A 8 2.94 1.13 -0.40
C TYR A 8 2.72 1.79 -1.76
N LYS A 9 1.45 1.90 -2.19
CA LYS A 9 1.10 2.63 -3.43
C LYS A 9 1.42 4.11 -3.30
N VAL A 10 1.09 4.72 -2.16
CA VAL A 10 1.38 6.14 -1.89
C VAL A 10 2.89 6.40 -1.84
N LEU A 11 3.66 5.54 -1.16
CA LEU A 11 5.11 5.68 -1.07
C LEU A 11 5.79 5.55 -2.44
N ASN A 12 5.29 4.64 -3.29
CA ASN A 12 5.77 4.51 -4.66
C ASN A 12 5.35 5.66 -5.58
N MET A 13 4.37 6.49 -5.21
CA MET A 13 3.97 7.70 -5.96
C MET A 13 4.67 8.97 -5.47
N PHE A 14 5.49 8.89 -4.41
CA PHE A 14 6.15 10.05 -3.81
C PHE A 14 7.07 10.80 -4.78
N TRP A 15 7.56 10.13 -5.82
CA TRP A 15 8.39 10.75 -6.87
C TRP A 15 7.67 11.83 -7.68
N ILE A 16 6.33 11.77 -7.77
CA ILE A 16 5.54 12.78 -8.47
C ILE A 16 5.68 14.15 -7.79
N ILE A 17 5.83 14.18 -6.46
CA ILE A 17 6.02 15.43 -5.71
C ILE A 17 7.34 16.10 -6.10
N LEU A 18 8.38 15.32 -6.45
CA LEU A 18 9.67 15.86 -6.88
C LEU A 18 9.55 16.62 -8.21
N VAL A 19 8.60 16.25 -9.07
CA VAL A 19 8.34 16.90 -10.36
C VAL A 19 7.81 18.32 -10.19
N PHE A 20 7.08 18.59 -9.10
CA PHE A 20 6.60 19.92 -8.78
C PHE A 20 7.70 20.88 -8.34
N ILE A 21 8.90 20.39 -8.03
CA ILE A 21 10.04 21.24 -7.72
C ILE A 21 10.87 21.34 -9.00
N PRO A 22 11.01 22.53 -9.62
CA PRO A 22 11.69 22.68 -10.91
C PRO A 22 13.07 22.00 -10.93
N LEU A 23 13.86 22.21 -9.88
CA LEU A 23 15.21 21.67 -9.75
C LEU A 23 15.26 20.15 -9.58
N PHE A 24 14.22 19.55 -8.99
CA PHE A 24 14.13 18.10 -8.74
C PHE A 24 13.29 17.36 -9.77
N ASN A 25 12.82 18.05 -10.81
CA ASN A 25 11.96 17.46 -11.83
C ASN A 25 12.63 16.25 -12.51
N GLY A 26 13.88 16.43 -12.95
CA GLY A 26 14.67 15.33 -13.51
C GLY A 26 14.90 14.18 -12.53
N LEU A 27 15.05 14.45 -11.23
CA LEU A 27 15.23 13.40 -10.21
C LEU A 27 13.98 12.52 -10.07
N GLY A 28 12.78 13.09 -10.22
CA GLY A 28 11.54 12.33 -10.20
C GLY A 28 11.51 11.28 -11.31
N PHE A 29 11.86 11.67 -12.53
CA PHE A 29 11.93 10.77 -13.68
C PHE A 29 13.05 9.71 -13.55
N ILE A 30 14.24 10.12 -13.07
CA ILE A 30 15.35 9.18 -12.82
C ILE A 30 14.95 8.13 -11.79
N TYR A 31 14.32 8.55 -10.69
CA TYR A 31 13.82 7.63 -9.68
C TYR A 31 12.78 6.67 -10.26
N ALA A 32 11.80 7.20 -11.00
CA ALA A 32 10.76 6.41 -11.62
C ALA A 32 11.35 5.35 -12.57
N GLY A 33 12.23 5.76 -13.47
CA GLY A 33 12.92 4.88 -14.41
C GLY A 33 13.76 3.81 -13.72
N TYR A 34 14.56 4.17 -12.72
CA TYR A 34 15.37 3.21 -11.97
C TYR A 34 14.51 2.19 -11.23
N ARG A 35 13.38 2.63 -10.65
CA ARG A 35 12.47 1.77 -9.90
C ARG A 35 11.78 0.71 -10.77
N VAL A 36 11.42 1.05 -12.00
CA VAL A 36 10.81 0.11 -12.96
C VAL A 36 11.80 -0.49 -13.96
N LYS A 37 13.11 -0.23 -13.79
CA LYS A 37 14.18 -0.65 -14.71
C LYS A 37 13.95 -0.20 -16.16
N GLU A 38 13.34 0.97 -16.36
CA GLU A 38 13.13 1.59 -17.67
C GLU A 38 14.17 2.69 -17.89
N THR A 39 15.19 2.39 -18.71
CA THR A 39 16.30 3.32 -18.94
C THR A 39 15.86 4.56 -19.71
N ARG A 40 14.83 4.46 -20.56
CA ARG A 40 14.31 5.62 -21.30
C ARG A 40 13.86 6.75 -20.38
N TRP A 41 13.24 6.41 -19.24
CA TRP A 41 12.78 7.40 -18.27
C TRP A 41 13.94 8.00 -17.46
N VAL A 42 15.01 7.23 -17.26
CA VAL A 42 16.25 7.75 -16.67
C VAL A 42 16.90 8.76 -17.62
N ASP A 43 17.01 8.41 -18.91
CA ASP A 43 17.59 9.29 -19.93
C ASP A 43 16.75 10.57 -20.09
N GLU A 44 15.41 10.45 -20.14
CA GLU A 44 14.50 11.60 -20.13
C GLU A 44 14.75 12.50 -18.90
N GLY A 45 14.86 11.91 -17.70
CA GLY A 45 15.14 12.64 -16.48
C GLY A 45 16.47 13.39 -16.50
N ILE A 46 17.53 12.78 -17.05
CA ILE A 46 18.83 13.43 -17.23
C ILE A 46 18.70 14.63 -18.19
N VAL A 47 17.99 14.46 -19.31
CA VAL A 47 17.74 15.55 -20.27
C VAL A 47 17.01 16.71 -19.60
N TYR A 48 16.03 16.44 -18.75
CA TYR A 48 15.32 17.48 -17.99
C TYR A 48 16.16 18.20 -16.95
N MET A 49 17.31 17.65 -16.52
CA MET A 49 18.25 18.35 -15.62
C MET A 49 19.15 19.35 -16.35
N ILE A 50 19.41 19.15 -17.64
CA ILE A 50 20.36 19.97 -18.42
C ILE A 50 20.02 21.48 -18.38
N PRO A 51 18.76 21.92 -18.60
CA PRO A 51 18.41 23.34 -18.55
C PRO A 51 18.70 23.97 -17.18
N PHE A 52 18.51 23.21 -16.09
CA PHE A 52 18.78 23.69 -14.74
C PHE A 52 20.27 23.76 -14.43
N ILE A 53 21.09 22.85 -14.97
CA ILE A 53 22.55 22.95 -14.82
C ILE A 53 23.08 24.15 -15.61
N LEU A 54 22.58 24.38 -16.82
CA LEU A 54 22.96 25.51 -17.68
C LEU A 54 22.68 26.87 -17.03
N ILE A 55 21.64 26.98 -16.20
CA ILE A 55 21.32 28.24 -15.50
C ILE A 55 22.43 28.65 -14.53
N SER A 56 23.09 27.68 -13.89
CA SER A 56 24.18 27.96 -12.94
C SER A 56 25.38 28.64 -13.59
N PHE A 57 25.53 28.51 -14.92
CA PHE A 57 26.62 29.07 -15.70
C PHE A 57 26.23 30.32 -16.51
N THR A 58 24.94 30.68 -16.54
CA THR A 58 24.44 31.75 -17.41
C THR A 58 24.08 33.01 -16.60
N ILE A 59 24.41 34.19 -17.13
CA ILE A 59 23.97 35.48 -16.56
C ILE A 59 22.46 35.59 -16.69
N TYR A 60 21.76 36.01 -15.63
CA TYR A 60 20.30 36.10 -15.57
C TYR A 60 19.69 36.80 -16.81
N ASN A 61 19.08 36.00 -17.69
CA ASN A 61 18.39 36.45 -18.88
C ASN A 61 16.93 35.98 -18.81
N TYR A 62 16.00 36.92 -18.98
CA TYR A 62 14.56 36.65 -18.94
C TYR A 62 14.13 35.58 -19.95
N ILE A 63 14.73 35.53 -21.14
CA ILE A 63 14.41 34.54 -22.18
C ILE A 63 14.73 33.11 -21.70
N VAL A 64 15.89 32.94 -21.07
CA VAL A 64 16.33 31.64 -20.53
C VAL A 64 15.40 31.20 -19.41
N LEU A 65 14.99 32.14 -18.55
CA LEU A 65 14.05 31.88 -17.47
C LEU A 65 12.68 31.39 -18.00
N TYR A 66 12.14 32.03 -19.04
CA TYR A 66 10.89 31.60 -19.68
C TYR A 66 10.99 30.20 -20.29
N MET A 67 12.08 29.89 -20.99
CA MET A 67 12.32 28.55 -21.55
C MET A 67 12.33 27.46 -20.47
N ILE A 68 12.92 27.75 -19.31
CA ILE A 68 12.97 26.82 -18.17
C ILE A 68 11.58 26.61 -17.56
N PHE A 69 10.82 27.69 -17.34
CA PHE A 69 9.45 27.56 -16.86
C PHE A 69 8.57 26.73 -17.81
N LEU A 70 8.74 26.93 -19.12
CA LEU A 70 8.03 26.18 -20.15
C LEU A 70 8.45 24.70 -20.12
N SER A 71 9.75 24.42 -20.02
CA SER A 71 10.27 23.05 -19.86
C SER A 71 9.79 22.38 -18.57
N TRP A 72 9.70 23.12 -17.46
CA TRP A 72 9.18 22.61 -16.19
C TRP A 72 7.70 22.24 -16.32
N PHE A 73 6.89 23.10 -16.95
CA PHE A 73 5.48 22.84 -17.19
C PHE A 73 5.25 21.60 -18.07
N VAL A 74 6.04 21.46 -19.14
CA VAL A 74 6.04 20.25 -19.97
C VAL A 74 6.40 19.01 -19.15
N GLY A 75 7.38 19.10 -18.26
CA GLY A 75 7.75 18.01 -17.36
C GLY A 75 6.62 17.61 -16.41
N ILE A 76 5.86 18.57 -15.87
CA ILE A 76 4.68 18.26 -15.04
C ILE A 76 3.65 17.44 -15.84
N ILE A 77 3.30 17.88 -17.05
CA ILE A 77 2.36 17.15 -17.91
C ILE A 77 2.89 15.75 -18.23
N ARG A 78 4.17 15.64 -18.57
CA ARG A 78 4.84 14.38 -18.88
C ARG A 78 4.82 13.41 -17.69
N SER A 79 5.02 13.91 -16.47
CA SER A 79 4.95 13.12 -15.24
C SER A 79 3.61 12.42 -15.10
N PHE A 80 2.48 13.15 -15.29
CA PHE A 80 1.15 12.54 -15.23
C PHE A 80 0.97 11.41 -16.26
N MET A 81 1.50 11.56 -17.48
CA MET A 81 1.46 10.49 -18.49
C MET A 81 2.30 9.27 -18.07
N ILE A 82 3.45 9.48 -17.42
CA ILE A 82 4.32 8.39 -16.98
C ILE A 82 3.72 7.63 -15.80
N VAL A 83 2.87 8.25 -14.96
CA VAL A 83 2.26 7.58 -13.80
C VAL A 83 1.50 6.31 -14.20
N GLU A 84 0.72 6.35 -15.27
CA GLU A 84 -0.05 5.19 -15.74
C GLU A 84 0.88 4.05 -16.16
N ALA A 85 1.85 4.35 -17.04
CA ALA A 85 2.83 3.37 -17.49
C ALA A 85 3.74 2.85 -16.36
N PHE A 86 4.02 3.69 -15.35
CA PHE A 86 4.84 3.33 -14.19
C PHE A 86 4.12 2.27 -13.34
N ASN A 87 2.81 2.45 -13.10
CA ASN A 87 2.03 1.50 -12.32
C ASN A 87 1.95 0.14 -13.03
N GLU A 88 1.73 0.13 -14.34
CA GLU A 88 1.69 -1.09 -15.15
C GLU A 88 3.02 -1.86 -15.04
N LYS A 89 4.16 -1.20 -15.33
CA LYS A 89 5.49 -1.84 -15.22
C LYS A 89 5.81 -2.31 -13.80
N LEU A 90 5.34 -1.59 -12.79
CA LEU A 90 5.55 -1.96 -11.39
C LEU A 90 4.75 -3.22 -11.03
N GLU A 91 3.53 -3.37 -11.55
CA GLU A 91 2.71 -4.58 -11.39
C GLU A 91 3.36 -5.77 -12.08
N ASP A 92 3.87 -5.61 -13.30
CA ASP A 92 4.61 -6.64 -14.03
C ASP A 92 5.84 -7.12 -13.24
N LEU A 93 6.65 -6.18 -12.73
CA LEU A 93 7.81 -6.52 -11.92
C LEU A 93 7.43 -7.24 -10.63
N ASN A 94 6.32 -6.87 -9.98
CA ASN A 94 5.85 -7.57 -8.79
C ASN A 94 5.37 -8.99 -9.14
N ASN A 95 4.64 -9.17 -10.24
CA ASN A 95 4.15 -10.47 -10.70
C ASN A 95 5.31 -11.43 -11.04
N VAL A 96 6.35 -10.93 -11.73
CA VAL A 96 7.57 -11.70 -12.02
C VAL A 96 8.28 -12.11 -10.74
N ASN A 97 8.40 -11.20 -9.77
CA ASN A 97 9.03 -11.52 -8.48
C ASN A 97 8.23 -12.54 -7.66
N LEU A 98 6.90 -12.50 -7.72
CA LEU A 98 6.03 -13.49 -7.09
C LEU A 98 6.17 -14.86 -7.75
N HIS A 99 6.23 -14.91 -9.08
CA HIS A 99 6.45 -16.16 -9.82
C HIS A 99 7.81 -16.79 -9.49
N ASN A 100 8.88 -15.98 -9.47
CA ASN A 100 10.23 -16.44 -9.12
C ASN A 100 10.33 -16.91 -7.67
N ASN A 101 9.63 -16.26 -6.72
CA ASN A 101 9.57 -16.72 -5.33
C ASN A 101 8.67 -17.93 -5.11
N GLY A 102 7.61 -18.11 -5.92
CA GLY A 102 6.76 -19.30 -5.87
C GLY A 102 7.47 -20.59 -6.32
N ASN A 103 8.53 -20.45 -7.12
CA ASN A 103 9.42 -21.55 -7.49
C ASN A 103 10.48 -21.86 -6.42
N LEU A 104 10.67 -20.96 -5.44
CA LEU A 104 11.35 -21.29 -4.19
C LEU A 104 10.32 -21.90 -3.24
N LYS A 105 9.92 -23.15 -3.50
CA LYS A 105 9.28 -24.00 -2.49
C LYS A 105 10.27 -24.20 -1.35
N ILE A 106 10.42 -23.21 -0.48
CA ILE A 106 10.69 -23.48 0.93
C ILE A 106 9.44 -24.23 1.37
N PRO A 107 9.52 -25.51 1.80
CA PRO A 107 8.41 -26.15 2.45
C PRO A 107 8.18 -25.40 3.77
N ILE A 108 7.38 -24.35 3.72
CA ILE A 108 6.70 -23.85 4.90
C ILE A 108 5.71 -24.96 5.22
N ARG A 109 6.21 -25.87 6.05
CA ARG A 109 5.45 -26.89 6.77
C ARG A 109 4.21 -26.19 7.32
N GLU A 110 3.12 -26.43 6.63
CA GLU A 110 1.75 -26.21 7.03
C GLU A 110 1.53 -27.00 8.33
N ASN A 111 1.82 -26.34 9.44
CA ASN A 111 1.71 -26.90 10.79
C ASN A 111 0.61 -26.14 11.57
N ASN A 112 -0.42 -25.67 10.86
CA ASN A 112 -1.59 -25.00 11.44
C ASN A 112 -2.93 -25.60 10.96
N GLU A 113 -2.97 -26.90 10.63
CA GLU A 113 -4.24 -27.63 10.38
C GLU A 113 -4.61 -28.65 11.46
N ASN A 114 -3.91 -28.68 12.61
CA ASN A 114 -4.25 -29.60 13.71
C ASN A 114 -4.76 -28.91 14.99
N LEU A 115 -5.36 -27.71 14.90
CA LEU A 115 -5.95 -27.04 16.07
C LEU A 115 -7.43 -26.65 15.93
N GLU A 116 -8.11 -27.01 14.84
CA GLU A 116 -9.55 -26.76 14.67
C GLU A 116 -10.38 -27.99 14.23
N LEU A 117 -9.99 -29.20 14.65
CA LEU A 117 -10.79 -30.42 14.42
C LEU A 117 -11.03 -31.26 15.68
N ASN A 118 -10.97 -30.63 16.87
CA ASN A 118 -11.24 -31.32 18.13
C ASN A 118 -12.26 -30.61 19.03
N ASN A 119 -13.24 -29.93 18.44
CA ASN A 119 -14.47 -29.53 19.14
C ASN A 119 -15.63 -29.63 18.15
N THR A 120 -16.66 -30.40 18.53
CA THR A 120 -17.85 -30.87 17.78
C THR A 120 -17.57 -32.15 16.97
N THR A 121 -18.05 -33.33 17.35
CA THR A 121 -19.40 -33.63 17.83
C THR A 121 -19.38 -34.88 18.73
N GLN A 122 -19.75 -34.73 20.00
CA GLN A 122 -20.41 -35.80 20.75
C GLN A 122 -21.84 -35.32 20.99
N ASP A 123 -22.69 -35.73 20.06
CA ASP A 123 -24.14 -35.70 20.17
C ASP A 123 -24.53 -36.98 20.90
N ASP A 124 -24.87 -36.85 22.17
CA ASP A 124 -25.74 -37.80 22.86
C ASP A 124 -26.77 -36.98 23.64
N ASN A 125 -27.95 -36.85 23.02
CA ASN A 125 -29.26 -36.86 23.67
C ASN A 125 -29.23 -36.93 25.21
N MET A 126 -29.54 -35.81 25.86
CA MET A 126 -30.20 -35.86 27.17
C MET A 126 -31.06 -34.61 27.42
N ASP A 127 -32.37 -34.81 27.30
CA ASP A 127 -33.46 -34.13 28.01
C ASP A 127 -33.21 -32.69 28.50
N ASN A 128 -33.38 -31.73 27.59
CA ASN A 128 -33.57 -30.32 27.93
C ASN A 128 -35.03 -30.04 28.32
N LYS A 129 -35.45 -30.55 29.48
CA LYS A 129 -36.75 -30.22 30.08
C LYS A 129 -36.70 -29.74 31.55
N ASP A 130 -35.59 -29.93 32.25
CA ASP A 130 -35.51 -29.64 33.70
C ASP A 130 -34.68 -28.40 34.10
N PHE A 131 -34.05 -27.68 33.17
CA PHE A 131 -33.18 -26.54 33.54
C PHE A 131 -33.85 -25.16 33.48
N LYS A 132 -35.08 -25.04 32.94
CA LYS A 132 -35.83 -23.77 32.91
C LYS A 132 -36.67 -23.51 34.16
N ASP A 133 -36.96 -24.53 34.96
CA ASP A 133 -37.75 -24.39 36.19
C ASP A 133 -36.89 -24.04 37.41
N ILE A 134 -35.56 -24.18 37.32
CA ILE A 134 -34.65 -23.93 38.45
C ILE A 134 -34.26 -22.44 38.56
N ILE A 135 -34.18 -21.70 37.44
CA ILE A 135 -33.76 -20.28 37.45
C ILE A 135 -34.92 -19.32 37.80
N ASN A 136 -36.18 -19.77 37.75
CA ASN A 136 -37.35 -18.93 38.03
C ASN A 136 -37.91 -19.07 39.48
N ALA A 137 -37.27 -19.87 40.33
CA ALA A 137 -37.72 -20.10 41.72
C ALA A 137 -36.85 -19.41 42.79
N GLU A 138 -35.65 -18.91 42.45
CA GLU A 138 -34.76 -18.28 43.43
C GLU A 138 -34.92 -16.75 43.55
N ASP A 139 -35.59 -16.08 42.61
CA ASP A 139 -35.75 -14.61 42.62
C ASP A 139 -37.10 -14.11 43.20
N LYS A 140 -37.88 -14.99 43.84
CA LYS A 140 -39.17 -14.63 44.48
C LYS A 140 -39.27 -14.90 45.97
N LYS A 141 -38.22 -15.38 46.64
CA LYS A 141 -38.27 -15.74 48.07
C LYS A 141 -37.78 -14.67 49.04
N ASP A 142 -37.24 -13.55 48.55
CA ASP A 142 -36.65 -12.50 49.42
C ASP A 142 -37.36 -11.14 49.41
N ILE A 143 -38.48 -11.02 48.67
CA ILE A 143 -39.26 -9.76 48.61
C ILE A 143 -40.51 -9.80 49.52
N GLY A 144 -40.91 -10.98 50.02
CA GLY A 144 -42.12 -11.16 50.84
C GLY A 144 -41.95 -11.04 52.36
N ARG A 145 -40.76 -10.71 52.88
CA ARG A 145 -40.48 -10.75 54.34
C ARG A 145 -40.07 -9.40 54.95
N ARG A 146 -40.45 -8.29 54.31
CA ARG A 146 -40.14 -6.92 54.76
C ARG A 146 -41.34 -5.97 54.86
N LEU A 147 -42.58 -6.48 54.94
CA LEU A 147 -43.77 -5.63 55.05
C LEU A 147 -44.66 -5.85 56.28
N ASP A 148 -44.24 -6.69 57.23
CA ASP A 148 -44.90 -6.79 58.54
C ASP A 148 -43.91 -6.45 59.66
N LEU A 149 -43.61 -5.16 59.83
CA LEU A 149 -43.12 -4.52 61.07
C LEU A 149 -43.31 -3.00 60.97
#